data_AF-A0A974Y4R5-F1
#
_entry.id   AF-A0A974Y4R5-F1
#
_cell.length_a   1.000
_cell.length_b   1.000
_cell.length_c   1.000
_cell.angle_alpha   90.00
_cell.angle_beta   90.00
_cell.angle_gamma   90.00
#
_symmetry.space_group_name_H-M   'P 1'
#
loop_
_entity.id
_entity.type
_entity.pdbx_description
1 polymer ?
#
loop_
_entity_poly.entity_id
_entity_poly.type
_entity_poly.pdbx_seq_one_letter_code
_entity_poly.pdbx_strand_id
1 'polypeptide(L)'
;MQTTSPMADGPRWWWPPAPHDLAALAFGAAVYWLPRLDYLGYCGAGQYVAVAQVLVMLLLGVVAGLLRLRRHFCAFGGAGFGLAWGVDLLLSLGFPGIFLCSHQLLPLEAAIIAAQVALPTWLGSAAGRALGRRLPALREPGRRWRIAYAPLAVAALLVMVSPHLLPLQLKVQEQRALATIATLAQAQFAYRDSHPAEGFACSLAALSADFAGSAASAGNKQGFVWRGGYRYRLHCRGAAVPRAAFTLEAVPYCRPTCGTIAYCVDQRGEIRALPVDSSPRGDSACGAAGRPLARPGAAKRRRRRASARTRP
;
A
#
# COMPACT_ATOMS: atom_id res chain seq x y z
N MET A 1 31.25 35.19 -61.38
CA MET A 1 30.45 34.01 -60.96
C MET A 1 31.04 33.49 -59.66
N GLN A 2 30.43 33.82 -58.52
CA GLN A 2 30.80 33.25 -57.21
C GLN A 2 29.69 32.29 -56.81
N THR A 3 30.02 31.00 -56.80
CA THR A 3 29.18 29.91 -56.31
C THR A 3 29.29 29.86 -54.79
N THR A 4 28.26 30.31 -54.08
CA THR A 4 28.12 30.11 -52.64
C THR A 4 27.53 28.73 -52.37
N SER A 5 28.34 27.82 -51.85
CA SER A 5 27.87 26.51 -51.37
C SER A 5 27.06 26.69 -50.07
N PRO A 6 25.89 26.04 -49.92
CA PRO A 6 25.14 26.06 -48.69
C PRO A 6 25.87 25.25 -47.61
N MET A 7 26.19 25.94 -46.52
CA MET A 7 26.77 25.39 -45.31
C MET A 7 25.80 24.35 -44.72
N ALA A 8 26.24 23.10 -44.64
CA ALA A 8 25.44 21.98 -44.16
C ALA A 8 25.00 22.22 -42.71
N ASP A 9 23.68 22.22 -42.48
CA ASP A 9 23.06 22.24 -41.15
C ASP A 9 23.58 21.06 -40.32
N GLY A 10 24.48 21.35 -39.39
CA GLY A 10 24.97 20.39 -38.43
C GLY A 10 23.81 19.85 -37.55
N PRO A 11 23.85 18.58 -37.16
CA PRO A 11 22.74 17.94 -36.47
C PRO A 11 22.51 18.59 -35.09
N ARG A 12 21.26 19.06 -34.86
CA ARG A 12 20.83 19.94 -33.76
C ARG A 12 20.53 19.21 -32.43
N TRP A 13 21.34 18.28 -31.98
CA TRP A 13 21.03 17.45 -30.79
C TRP A 13 21.50 18.04 -29.44
N TRP A 14 22.18 19.19 -29.43
CA TRP A 14 22.83 19.75 -28.25
C TRP A 14 22.11 20.91 -27.58
N TRP A 15 20.93 21.31 -28.08
CA TRP A 15 20.23 22.43 -27.48
C TRP A 15 19.76 22.06 -26.08
N PRO A 16 20.10 22.86 -25.05
CA PRO A 16 19.60 22.62 -23.70
C PRO A 16 18.07 22.56 -23.75
N PRO A 17 17.45 21.64 -22.99
CA PRO A 17 15.99 21.51 -22.96
C PRO A 17 15.39 22.86 -22.62
N ALA A 18 14.33 23.23 -23.33
CA ALA A 18 13.68 24.50 -23.08
C ALA A 18 13.12 24.50 -21.65
N PRO A 19 12.97 25.66 -21.00
CA PRO A 19 12.53 25.74 -19.60
C PRO A 19 11.18 25.03 -19.31
N HIS A 20 10.32 24.90 -20.33
CA HIS A 20 9.07 24.14 -20.23
C HIS A 20 9.26 22.62 -20.21
N ASP A 21 10.34 22.09 -20.80
CA ASP A 21 10.68 20.66 -20.80
C ASP A 21 11.24 20.25 -19.42
N LEU A 22 12.06 21.09 -18.80
CA LEU A 22 12.56 20.88 -17.43
C LEU A 22 11.43 20.90 -16.40
N ALA A 23 10.46 21.81 -16.56
CA ALA A 23 9.27 21.85 -15.71
C ALA A 23 8.42 20.57 -15.84
N ALA A 24 8.27 20.04 -17.05
CA ALA A 24 7.54 18.79 -17.29
C ALA A 24 8.24 17.57 -16.67
N LEU A 25 9.58 17.50 -16.76
CA LEU A 25 10.40 16.47 -16.12
C LEU A 25 10.31 16.53 -14.59
N ALA A 26 10.49 17.73 -14.01
CA ALA A 26 10.39 17.95 -12.57
C ALA A 26 9.00 17.61 -12.03
N PHE A 27 7.95 17.96 -12.78
CA PHE A 27 6.58 17.62 -12.42
C PHE A 27 6.31 16.11 -12.51
N GLY A 28 6.78 15.42 -13.56
CA GLY A 28 6.68 13.96 -13.67
C GLY A 28 7.40 13.24 -12.53
N ALA A 29 8.61 13.70 -12.17
CA ALA A 29 9.36 13.19 -11.04
C ALA A 29 8.64 13.47 -9.71
N ALA A 30 8.13 14.69 -9.50
CA ALA A 30 7.40 15.06 -8.30
C ALA A 30 6.11 14.23 -8.13
N VAL A 31 5.33 14.03 -9.19
CA VAL A 31 4.10 13.20 -9.12
C VAL A 31 4.43 11.73 -8.83
N TYR A 32 5.57 11.22 -9.29
CA TYR A 32 6.02 9.87 -8.95
C TYR A 32 6.53 9.75 -7.50
N TRP A 33 7.25 10.76 -7.01
CA TRP A 33 7.90 10.73 -5.70
C TRP A 33 7.02 11.22 -4.55
N LEU A 34 6.10 12.17 -4.77
CA LEU A 34 5.19 12.69 -3.72
C LEU A 34 4.46 11.55 -2.97
N PRO A 35 3.89 10.55 -3.66
CA PRO A 35 3.20 9.46 -2.99
C PRO A 35 4.12 8.43 -2.34
N ARG A 36 5.46 8.57 -2.48
CA ARG A 36 6.46 7.65 -1.90
C ARG A 36 7.20 8.25 -0.71
N LEU A 37 7.33 9.57 -0.63
CA LEU A 37 8.07 10.24 0.45
C LEU A 37 7.47 9.97 1.84
N ASP A 38 6.15 9.83 1.95
CA ASP A 38 5.48 9.47 3.22
C ASP A 38 5.48 7.95 3.51
N TYR A 39 5.91 7.12 2.54
CA TYR A 39 5.62 5.68 2.56
C TYR A 39 6.84 4.74 2.55
N LEU A 40 8.05 5.27 2.78
CA LEU A 40 9.26 4.47 3.02
C LEU A 40 9.06 3.59 4.28
N GLY A 41 8.46 2.40 4.11
CA GLY A 41 8.17 1.42 5.17
C GLY A 41 6.78 0.76 5.15
N TYR A 42 5.87 1.13 4.23
CA TYR A 42 4.46 0.71 4.28
C TYR A 42 4.06 -0.29 3.19
N CYS A 43 3.95 -1.57 3.51
CA CYS A 43 3.46 -2.57 2.55
C CYS A 43 1.91 -2.58 2.39
N GLY A 44 1.17 -1.71 3.09
CA GLY A 44 -0.31 -1.70 3.10
C GLY A 44 -1.01 -0.55 2.38
N ALA A 45 -0.33 0.58 2.17
CA ALA A 45 -0.94 1.79 1.60
C ALA A 45 -0.90 1.86 0.06
N GLY A 46 -0.15 0.95 -0.58
CA GLY A 46 0.14 1.00 -2.02
C GLY A 46 -1.09 0.97 -2.93
N GLN A 47 -2.21 0.35 -2.51
CA GLN A 47 -3.40 0.24 -3.35
C GLN A 47 -4.11 1.59 -3.58
N TYR A 48 -4.23 2.43 -2.54
CA TYR A 48 -4.89 3.73 -2.67
C TYR A 48 -3.99 4.76 -3.34
N VAL A 49 -2.69 4.68 -3.06
CA VAL A 49 -1.67 5.48 -3.74
C VAL A 49 -1.67 5.20 -5.24
N ALA A 50 -1.70 3.92 -5.65
CA ALA A 50 -1.77 3.55 -7.06
C ALA A 50 -3.04 4.10 -7.73
N VAL A 51 -4.20 4.00 -7.07
CA VAL A 51 -5.46 4.53 -7.61
C VAL A 51 -5.42 6.06 -7.74
N ALA A 52 -4.94 6.77 -6.71
CA ALA A 52 -4.79 8.22 -6.76
C ALA A 52 -3.81 8.67 -7.86
N GLN A 53 -2.69 7.97 -7.98
CA GLN A 53 -1.68 8.23 -9.01
C GLN A 53 -2.24 8.02 -10.43
N VAL A 54 -2.99 6.93 -10.66
CA VAL A 54 -3.66 6.67 -11.95
C VAL A 54 -4.68 7.76 -12.26
N LEU A 55 -5.47 8.19 -11.27
CA LEU A 55 -6.43 9.29 -11.43
C LEU A 55 -5.75 10.61 -11.80
N VAL A 56 -4.67 10.97 -11.10
CA VAL A 56 -3.89 12.18 -11.39
C VAL A 56 -3.32 12.12 -12.81
N MET A 57 -2.73 10.99 -13.21
CA MET A 57 -2.18 10.81 -14.56
C MET A 57 -3.26 10.88 -15.65
N LEU A 58 -4.44 10.31 -15.40
CA LEU A 58 -5.58 10.40 -16.31
C LEU A 58 -6.04 11.86 -16.47
N LEU A 59 -6.20 12.59 -15.37
CA LEU A 59 -6.63 13.99 -15.37
C LEU A 59 -5.62 14.88 -16.09
N LEU A 60 -4.32 14.69 -15.85
CA LEU A 60 -3.26 15.37 -16.58
C LEU A 60 -3.32 15.07 -18.09
N GLY A 61 -3.58 13.81 -18.46
CA GLY A 61 -3.79 13.42 -19.85
C GLY A 61 -4.97 14.17 -20.50
N VAL A 62 -6.10 14.31 -19.78
CA VAL A 62 -7.27 15.07 -20.24
C VAL A 62 -6.92 16.54 -20.48
N VAL A 63 -6.23 17.18 -19.53
CA VAL A 63 -5.79 18.58 -19.64
C VAL A 63 -4.86 18.77 -20.85
N ALA A 64 -3.86 17.91 -21.00
CA ALA A 64 -2.93 17.96 -22.12
C ALA A 64 -3.65 17.78 -23.48
N GLY A 65 -4.66 16.90 -23.53
CA GLY A 65 -5.51 16.69 -24.69
C GLY A 65 -6.35 17.91 -25.05
N LEU A 66 -6.94 18.59 -24.06
CA LEU A 66 -7.71 19.83 -24.24
C LEU A 66 -6.84 20.99 -24.75
N LEU A 67 -5.61 21.11 -24.23
CA LEU A 67 -4.66 22.17 -24.59
C LEU A 67 -3.87 21.87 -25.88
N ARG A 68 -4.06 20.70 -26.50
CA ARG A 68 -3.33 20.23 -27.68
C ARG A 68 -1.80 20.19 -27.51
N LEU A 69 -1.30 19.96 -26.29
CA LEU A 69 0.13 19.92 -25.93
C LEU A 69 0.87 18.63 -26.38
N ARG A 70 0.54 18.14 -27.59
CA ARG A 70 0.81 16.77 -28.05
C ARG A 70 2.29 16.37 -28.08
N ARG A 71 3.22 17.29 -28.37
CA ARG A 71 4.63 16.94 -28.60
C ARG A 71 5.47 16.88 -27.32
N HIS A 72 5.19 17.72 -26.33
CA HIS A 72 6.07 17.83 -25.17
C HIS A 72 5.71 16.85 -24.05
N PHE A 73 4.41 16.64 -23.79
CA PHE A 73 3.99 15.79 -22.66
C PHE A 73 4.19 14.29 -22.90
N CYS A 74 3.98 13.79 -24.12
CA CYS A 74 4.18 12.37 -24.44
C CYS A 74 5.66 11.97 -24.49
N ALA A 75 6.54 12.91 -24.88
CA ALA A 75 7.99 12.65 -24.95
C ALA A 75 8.66 12.83 -23.58
N PHE A 76 8.41 13.95 -22.88
CA PHE A 76 9.13 14.29 -21.65
C PHE A 76 8.46 13.77 -20.37
N GLY A 77 7.13 13.65 -20.33
CA GLY A 77 6.42 13.08 -19.18
C GLY A 77 6.72 11.58 -18.98
N GLY A 78 6.81 10.83 -20.09
CA GLY A 78 7.27 9.44 -20.08
C GLY A 78 8.73 9.31 -19.66
N ALA A 79 9.60 10.21 -20.13
CA ALA A 79 11.02 10.22 -19.75
C ALA A 79 11.24 10.54 -18.26
N GLY A 80 10.49 11.50 -17.69
CA GLY A 80 10.56 11.84 -16.27
C GLY A 80 10.10 10.70 -15.37
N PHE A 81 9.02 10.02 -15.75
CA PHE A 81 8.56 8.82 -15.03
C PHE A 81 9.57 7.67 -15.15
N GLY A 82 10.12 7.45 -16.35
CA GLY A 82 11.15 6.44 -16.60
C GLY A 82 12.43 6.69 -15.79
N LEU A 83 12.86 7.94 -15.66
CA LEU A 83 13.99 8.33 -14.81
C LEU A 83 13.69 8.09 -13.33
N ALA A 84 12.53 8.52 -12.85
CA ALA A 84 12.16 8.31 -11.45
C ALA A 84 12.04 6.83 -11.09
N TRP A 85 11.53 6.01 -12.02
CA TRP A 85 11.52 4.54 -11.90
C TRP A 85 12.93 3.94 -11.94
N GLY A 86 13.80 4.39 -12.86
CA GLY A 86 15.18 3.93 -12.94
C GLY A 86 15.99 4.23 -11.67
N VAL A 87 15.80 5.40 -11.07
CA VAL A 87 16.40 5.77 -9.78
C VAL A 87 15.91 4.84 -8.67
N ASP A 88 14.61 4.53 -8.64
CA ASP A 88 14.06 3.62 -7.64
C ASP A 88 14.56 2.18 -7.79
N LEU A 89 14.71 1.71 -9.03
CA LEU A 89 15.30 0.41 -9.31
C LEU A 89 16.76 0.35 -8.82
N LEU A 90 17.53 1.42 -9.07
CA LEU A 90 18.90 1.57 -8.59
C LEU A 90 18.98 1.60 -7.05
N LEU A 91 18.11 2.36 -6.39
CA LEU A 91 18.03 2.40 -4.93
C LEU A 91 17.63 1.05 -4.34
N SER A 92 16.73 0.33 -5.00
CA SER A 92 16.29 -1.01 -4.56
C SER A 92 17.41 -2.05 -4.71
N LEU A 93 18.23 -1.95 -5.77
CA LEU A 93 19.42 -2.79 -5.95
C LEU A 93 20.51 -2.48 -4.91
N GLY A 94 20.67 -1.21 -4.53
CA GLY A 94 21.66 -0.78 -3.53
C GLY A 94 21.25 -1.06 -2.08
N PHE A 95 19.94 -1.11 -1.79
CA PHE A 95 19.40 -1.26 -0.43
C PHE A 95 18.30 -2.35 -0.35
N PRO A 96 18.65 -3.64 -0.49
CA PRO A 96 17.68 -4.74 -0.53
C PRO A 96 16.86 -4.88 0.76
N GLY A 97 17.31 -4.29 1.88
CA GLY A 97 16.64 -4.26 3.19
C GLY A 97 15.38 -3.39 3.27
N ILE A 98 15.21 -2.43 2.36
CA ILE A 98 14.15 -1.40 2.45
C ILE A 98 12.90 -1.77 1.63
N PHE A 99 13.07 -2.60 0.59
CA PHE A 99 12.03 -2.88 -0.42
C PHE A 99 11.58 -4.36 -0.51
N LEU A 100 11.76 -5.13 0.58
CA LEU A 100 11.52 -6.59 0.60
C LEU A 100 10.11 -7.05 0.16
N CYS A 101 9.09 -6.18 0.13
CA CYS A 101 7.73 -6.57 -0.25
C CYS A 101 7.48 -6.67 -1.77
N SER A 102 8.37 -6.18 -2.65
CA SER A 102 8.03 -5.99 -4.08
C SER A 102 8.77 -6.89 -5.09
N HIS A 103 9.74 -7.72 -4.69
CA HIS A 103 10.76 -8.21 -5.64
C HIS A 103 10.43 -9.46 -6.50
N GLN A 104 9.22 -10.01 -6.48
CA GLN A 104 8.94 -11.28 -7.22
C GLN A 104 8.28 -11.13 -8.61
N LEU A 105 8.03 -9.91 -9.11
CA LEU A 105 7.30 -9.72 -10.38
C LEU A 105 7.95 -8.74 -11.37
N LEU A 106 9.27 -8.49 -11.29
CA LEU A 106 10.02 -7.47 -12.04
C LEU A 106 9.57 -7.17 -13.49
N PRO A 107 9.46 -8.13 -14.43
CA PRO A 107 9.04 -7.81 -15.80
C PRO A 107 7.52 -7.57 -15.94
N LEU A 108 6.70 -8.29 -15.17
CA LEU A 108 5.24 -8.11 -15.19
C LEU A 108 4.85 -6.79 -14.50
N GLU A 109 5.47 -6.47 -13.36
CA GLU A 109 5.31 -5.19 -12.69
C GLU A 109 5.75 -4.03 -13.58
N ALA A 110 6.89 -4.14 -14.28
CA ALA A 110 7.32 -3.12 -15.22
C ALA A 110 6.29 -2.90 -16.34
N ALA A 111 5.73 -3.99 -16.89
CA ALA A 111 4.68 -3.91 -17.91
C ALA A 111 3.37 -3.32 -17.36
N ILE A 112 2.97 -3.69 -16.15
CA ILE A 112 1.79 -3.16 -15.47
C ILE A 112 1.97 -1.67 -15.17
N ILE A 113 3.14 -1.26 -14.68
CA ILE A 113 3.45 0.15 -14.39
C ILE A 113 3.49 0.96 -15.69
N ALA A 114 4.15 0.46 -16.73
CA ALA A 114 4.17 1.11 -18.04
C ALA A 114 2.75 1.25 -18.62
N ALA A 115 1.92 0.21 -18.49
CA ALA A 115 0.51 0.27 -18.86
C ALA A 115 -0.28 1.27 -18.00
N GLN A 116 -0.05 1.31 -16.68
CA GLN A 116 -0.69 2.25 -15.76
C GLN A 116 -0.31 3.72 -16.01
N VAL A 117 0.79 3.99 -16.71
CA VAL A 117 1.20 5.35 -17.06
C VAL A 117 0.80 5.70 -18.48
N ALA A 118 1.11 4.83 -19.44
CA ALA A 118 0.85 5.08 -20.85
C ALA A 118 -0.65 5.04 -21.18
N LEU A 119 -1.40 4.11 -20.59
CA LEU A 119 -2.81 3.92 -20.90
C LEU A 119 -3.67 5.11 -20.42
N PRO A 120 -3.55 5.60 -19.17
CA PRO A 120 -4.37 6.73 -18.71
C PRO A 120 -3.99 8.04 -19.37
N THR A 121 -2.72 8.27 -19.67
CA THR A 121 -2.28 9.48 -20.39
C THR A 121 -2.78 9.48 -21.83
N TRP A 122 -2.71 8.34 -22.51
CA TRP A 122 -3.24 8.19 -23.86
C TRP A 122 -4.77 8.32 -23.89
N LEU A 123 -5.50 7.58 -23.04
CA LEU A 123 -6.97 7.67 -22.93
C LEU A 123 -7.42 9.06 -22.54
N GLY A 124 -6.78 9.67 -21.53
CA GLY A 124 -7.07 11.03 -21.10
C GLY A 124 -6.90 12.01 -22.25
N SER A 125 -5.79 11.91 -23.00
CA SER A 125 -5.56 12.78 -24.15
C SER A 125 -6.60 12.60 -25.26
N ALA A 126 -7.04 11.36 -25.51
CA ALA A 126 -8.07 11.05 -26.49
C ALA A 126 -9.44 11.60 -26.07
N ALA A 127 -9.81 11.41 -24.79
CA ALA A 127 -11.02 11.94 -24.20
C ALA A 127 -11.05 13.48 -24.24
N GLY A 128 -9.96 14.14 -23.84
CA GLY A 128 -9.83 15.60 -23.90
C GLY A 128 -10.01 16.15 -25.32
N ARG A 129 -9.48 15.46 -26.34
CA ARG A 129 -9.69 15.85 -27.76
C ARG A 129 -11.13 15.67 -28.20
N ALA A 130 -11.76 14.55 -27.85
CA ALA A 130 -13.16 14.29 -28.18
C ALA A 130 -14.06 15.35 -27.54
N LEU A 131 -13.82 15.68 -26.28
CA LEU A 131 -14.56 16.70 -25.54
C LEU A 131 -14.36 18.11 -26.14
N GLY A 132 -13.11 18.47 -26.48
CA GLY A 132 -12.79 19.74 -27.12
C GLY A 132 -13.40 19.93 -28.52
N ARG A 133 -13.70 18.83 -29.23
CA ARG A 133 -14.43 18.89 -30.51
C ARG A 133 -15.93 19.07 -30.32
N ARG A 134 -16.51 18.48 -29.26
CA ARG A 134 -17.96 18.49 -29.01
C ARG A 134 -18.47 19.75 -28.31
N LEU A 135 -17.60 20.48 -27.61
CA LEU A 135 -17.98 21.68 -26.87
C LEU A 135 -17.42 22.93 -27.55
N PRO A 136 -18.12 23.55 -28.51
CA PRO A 136 -17.65 24.77 -29.19
C PRO A 136 -17.45 25.95 -28.23
N ALA A 137 -18.15 25.96 -27.09
CA ALA A 137 -17.94 26.91 -26.00
C ALA A 137 -16.53 26.86 -25.36
N LEU A 138 -15.72 25.84 -25.68
CA LEU A 138 -14.30 25.76 -25.34
C LEU A 138 -13.40 26.50 -26.32
N ARG A 139 -13.90 27.20 -27.35
CA ARG A 139 -13.04 27.97 -28.27
C ARG A 139 -12.61 29.31 -27.70
N GLU A 140 -13.35 29.88 -26.76
CA GLU A 140 -12.99 31.16 -26.17
C GLU A 140 -11.75 31.01 -25.26
N PRO A 141 -10.70 31.83 -25.48
CA PRO A 141 -9.43 31.69 -24.76
C PRO A 141 -9.60 31.84 -23.24
N GLY A 142 -10.51 32.70 -22.77
CA GLY A 142 -10.79 32.87 -21.33
C GLY A 142 -11.49 31.67 -20.67
N ARG A 143 -12.33 30.93 -21.41
CA ARG A 143 -13.10 29.80 -20.88
C ARG A 143 -12.30 28.49 -20.90
N ARG A 144 -11.32 28.37 -21.80
CA ARG A 144 -10.39 27.23 -21.88
C ARG A 144 -9.62 27.01 -20.59
N TRP A 145 -9.07 28.07 -20.00
CA TRP A 145 -8.28 27.95 -18.78
C TRP A 145 -9.10 27.45 -17.60
N ARG A 146 -10.34 27.96 -17.43
CA ARG A 146 -11.24 27.52 -16.35
C ARG A 146 -11.57 26.02 -16.42
N ILE A 147 -11.80 25.50 -17.63
CA ILE A 147 -12.14 24.08 -17.82
C ILE A 147 -10.89 23.19 -17.79
N ALA A 148 -9.72 23.71 -18.18
CA ALA A 148 -8.45 23.01 -18.05
C ALA A 148 -7.98 22.87 -16.59
N TYR A 149 -8.24 23.87 -15.73
CA TYR A 149 -7.87 23.80 -14.31
C TYR A 149 -8.86 23.03 -13.44
N ALA A 150 -10.12 22.88 -13.86
CA ALA A 150 -11.13 22.12 -13.13
C ALA A 150 -10.69 20.68 -12.76
N PRO A 151 -10.17 19.83 -13.67
CA PRO A 151 -9.68 18.50 -13.30
C PRO A 151 -8.46 18.55 -12.35
N LEU A 152 -7.60 19.56 -12.48
CA LEU A 152 -6.45 19.74 -11.61
C LEU A 152 -6.87 20.12 -10.18
N ALA A 153 -7.90 20.98 -10.06
CA ALA A 153 -8.53 21.32 -8.80
C ALA A 153 -9.22 20.10 -8.16
N VAL A 154 -9.89 19.26 -8.94
CA VAL A 154 -10.48 18.00 -8.45
C VAL A 154 -9.40 17.03 -7.96
N ALA A 155 -8.29 16.90 -8.69
CA ALA A 155 -7.15 16.08 -8.25
C ALA A 155 -6.57 16.60 -6.92
N ALA A 156 -6.37 17.91 -6.80
CA ALA A 156 -5.88 18.54 -5.57
C ALA A 156 -6.84 18.30 -4.39
N LEU A 157 -8.15 18.42 -4.61
CA LEU A 157 -9.17 18.12 -3.59
C LEU A 157 -9.12 16.65 -3.16
N LEU A 158 -8.97 15.70 -4.09
CA LEU A 158 -8.86 14.28 -3.76
C LEU A 158 -7.62 13.98 -2.90
N VAL A 159 -6.48 14.62 -3.20
CA VAL A 159 -5.27 14.50 -2.38
C VAL A 159 -5.49 15.08 -0.98
N MET A 160 -6.17 16.22 -0.87
CA MET A 160 -6.49 16.84 0.42
C MET A 160 -7.47 16.01 1.28
N VAL A 161 -8.33 15.19 0.68
CA VAL A 161 -9.25 14.30 1.40
C VAL A 161 -8.57 13.01 1.88
N SER A 162 -7.46 12.62 1.25
CA SER A 162 -6.68 11.41 1.58
C SER A 162 -6.31 11.22 3.07
N PRO A 163 -5.86 12.24 3.85
CA PRO A 163 -5.51 12.03 5.27
C PRO A 163 -6.66 11.50 6.13
N HIS A 164 -7.92 11.71 5.73
CA HIS A 164 -9.09 11.16 6.43
C HIS A 164 -9.26 9.64 6.26
N LEU A 165 -8.50 9.00 5.38
CA LEU A 165 -8.56 7.55 5.14
C LEU A 165 -7.67 6.75 6.09
N LEU A 166 -6.71 7.38 6.77
CA LEU A 166 -5.78 6.69 7.68
C LEU A 166 -6.50 5.89 8.79
N PRO A 167 -7.52 6.43 9.48
CA PRO A 167 -8.24 5.68 10.51
C PRO A 167 -9.00 4.47 9.96
N LEU A 168 -9.45 4.53 8.70
CA LEU A 168 -10.11 3.40 8.05
C LEU A 168 -9.11 2.29 7.72
N GLN A 169 -7.92 2.66 7.23
CA GLN A 169 -6.86 1.69 6.96
C GLN A 169 -6.39 0.99 8.22
N LEU A 170 -6.17 1.73 9.31
CA LEU A 170 -5.81 1.17 10.62
C LEU A 170 -6.84 0.12 11.08
N LYS A 171 -8.14 0.46 11.01
CA LYS A 171 -9.22 -0.47 11.36
C LYS A 171 -9.21 -1.73 10.49
N VAL A 172 -8.96 -1.59 9.19
CA VAL A 172 -8.90 -2.75 8.28
C VAL A 172 -7.70 -3.64 8.59
N GLN A 173 -6.54 -3.06 8.89
CA GLN A 173 -5.35 -3.83 9.28
C GLN A 173 -5.57 -4.53 10.62
N GLU A 174 -6.11 -3.84 11.62
CA GLU A 174 -6.50 -4.40 12.93
C GLU A 174 -7.50 -5.56 12.78
N GLN A 175 -8.52 -5.42 11.92
CA GLN A 175 -9.48 -6.48 11.62
C GLN A 175 -8.83 -7.69 10.94
N ARG A 176 -7.93 -7.46 9.98
CA ARG A 176 -7.18 -8.54 9.32
C ARG A 176 -6.28 -9.27 10.30
N ALA A 177 -5.65 -8.55 11.23
CA ALA A 177 -4.82 -9.14 12.28
C ALA A 177 -5.64 -10.00 13.24
N LEU A 178 -6.80 -9.50 13.66
CA LEU A 178 -7.75 -10.25 14.48
C LEU A 178 -8.27 -11.50 13.76
N ALA A 179 -8.60 -11.42 12.48
CA ALA A 179 -9.02 -12.59 11.70
C ALA A 179 -7.87 -13.62 11.61
N THR A 180 -6.66 -13.15 11.33
CA THR A 180 -5.47 -14.02 11.20
C THR A 180 -5.13 -14.72 12.51
N ILE A 181 -5.15 -14.02 13.64
CA ILE A 181 -4.87 -14.61 14.95
C ILE A 181 -5.94 -15.65 15.34
N ALA A 182 -7.21 -15.41 14.99
CA ALA A 182 -8.29 -16.36 15.23
C ALA A 182 -8.11 -17.64 14.40
N THR A 183 -7.77 -17.51 13.11
CA THR A 183 -7.50 -18.66 12.24
C THR A 183 -6.30 -19.48 12.73
N LEU A 184 -5.20 -18.82 13.12
CA LEU A 184 -4.02 -19.49 13.65
C LEU A 184 -4.30 -20.18 15.01
N ALA A 185 -5.14 -19.60 15.86
CA ALA A 185 -5.56 -20.24 17.10
C ALA A 185 -6.38 -21.51 16.82
N GLN A 186 -7.29 -21.47 15.85
CA GLN A 186 -8.05 -22.66 15.42
C GLN A 186 -7.10 -23.75 14.88
N ALA A 187 -6.12 -23.35 14.07
CA ALA A 187 -5.10 -24.28 13.56
C ALA A 187 -4.27 -24.92 14.70
N GLN A 188 -3.96 -24.19 15.77
CA GLN A 188 -3.28 -24.74 16.96
C GLN A 188 -4.10 -25.85 17.64
N PHE A 189 -5.40 -25.65 17.82
CA PHE A 189 -6.26 -26.68 18.40
C PHE A 189 -6.37 -27.90 17.48
N ALA A 190 -6.53 -27.69 16.18
CA ALA A 190 -6.55 -28.79 15.20
C ALA A 190 -5.22 -29.57 15.16
N TYR A 191 -4.08 -28.87 15.27
CA TYR A 191 -2.76 -29.50 15.35
C TYR A 191 -2.65 -30.39 16.58
N ARG A 192 -3.01 -29.87 17.77
CA ARG A 192 -2.99 -30.65 19.01
C ARG A 192 -3.86 -31.90 18.91
N ASP A 193 -5.06 -31.77 18.35
CA ASP A 193 -6.02 -32.87 18.26
C ASP A 193 -5.52 -33.97 17.29
N SER A 194 -4.75 -33.61 16.25
CA SER A 194 -4.12 -34.56 15.32
C SER A 194 -2.75 -35.09 15.77
N HIS A 195 -2.06 -34.39 16.69
CA HIS A 195 -0.73 -34.75 17.20
C HIS A 195 -0.73 -34.84 18.75
N PRO A 196 -1.52 -35.75 19.35
CA PRO A 196 -1.68 -35.80 20.81
C PRO A 196 -0.38 -36.09 21.57
N ALA A 197 0.56 -36.80 20.95
CA ALA A 197 1.88 -37.07 21.52
C ALA A 197 2.78 -35.81 21.58
N GLU A 198 2.60 -34.87 20.65
CA GLU A 198 3.40 -33.63 20.57
C GLU A 198 2.75 -32.46 21.32
N GLY A 199 1.42 -32.40 21.34
CA GLY A 199 0.64 -31.28 21.88
C GLY A 199 0.54 -30.11 20.88
N PHE A 200 0.66 -28.87 21.37
CA PHE A 200 0.60 -27.68 20.51
C PHE A 200 1.88 -27.49 19.66
N ALA A 201 1.74 -26.89 18.47
CA ALA A 201 2.86 -26.62 17.58
C ALA A 201 3.73 -25.45 18.09
N CYS A 202 5.04 -25.47 17.78
CA CYS A 202 5.97 -24.37 18.09
C CYS A 202 6.46 -23.55 16.91
N SER A 203 6.00 -23.87 15.70
CA SER A 203 6.32 -23.09 14.52
C SER A 203 5.05 -22.70 13.80
N LEU A 204 5.00 -21.48 13.27
CA LEU A 204 3.90 -21.03 12.42
C LEU A 204 3.82 -21.84 11.12
N ALA A 205 4.96 -22.36 10.65
CA ALA A 205 5.04 -23.21 9.47
C ALA A 205 4.28 -24.55 9.64
N ALA A 206 4.25 -25.11 10.86
CA ALA A 206 3.50 -26.33 11.14
C ALA A 206 1.97 -26.11 11.15
N LEU A 207 1.51 -24.87 11.28
CA LEU A 207 0.09 -24.53 11.33
C LEU A 207 -0.51 -24.25 9.95
N SER A 208 0.28 -23.78 8.99
CA SER A 208 -0.16 -23.65 7.59
C SER A 208 1.02 -23.50 6.63
N ALA A 209 0.84 -24.00 5.40
CA ALA A 209 1.78 -23.78 4.30
C ALA A 209 1.94 -22.30 3.92
N ASP A 210 0.85 -21.51 4.00
CA ASP A 210 0.88 -20.07 3.72
C ASP A 210 1.86 -19.31 4.63
N PHE A 211 1.95 -19.72 5.90
CA PHE A 211 2.89 -19.16 6.86
C PHE A 211 4.30 -19.72 6.71
N ALA A 212 4.47 -20.93 6.15
CA ALA A 212 5.79 -21.52 5.89
C ALA A 212 6.58 -20.74 4.83
N GLY A 213 5.93 -20.35 3.72
CA GLY A 213 6.59 -19.59 2.65
C GLY A 213 7.08 -18.20 3.07
N SER A 214 6.31 -17.54 3.94
CA SER A 214 6.63 -16.21 4.47
C SER A 214 7.73 -16.18 5.53
N ALA A 215 7.96 -17.30 6.22
CA ALA A 215 9.04 -17.43 7.22
C ALA A 215 10.40 -17.67 6.54
N ALA A 216 10.41 -18.43 5.45
CA ALA A 216 11.62 -18.77 4.69
C ALA A 216 12.17 -17.58 3.89
N SER A 217 11.29 -16.78 3.26
CA SER A 217 11.68 -15.65 2.43
C SER A 217 12.27 -14.46 3.20
N ALA A 218 11.99 -14.34 4.49
CA ALA A 218 12.47 -13.24 5.32
C ALA A 218 13.84 -13.48 5.98
N GLY A 219 14.50 -14.63 5.73
CA GLY A 219 15.75 -14.99 6.45
C GLY A 219 15.56 -15.06 7.98
N ASN A 220 14.32 -15.17 8.43
CA ASN A 220 13.94 -14.94 9.81
C ASN A 220 14.29 -16.15 10.69
N LYS A 221 15.51 -16.16 11.23
CA LYS A 221 15.91 -17.02 12.35
C LYS A 221 15.05 -16.80 13.62
N GLN A 222 14.19 -15.79 13.62
CA GLN A 222 13.49 -15.28 14.80
C GLN A 222 12.05 -15.84 14.99
N GLY A 223 11.59 -16.74 14.10
CA GLY A 223 10.34 -17.50 14.30
C GLY A 223 9.06 -16.67 14.23
N PHE A 224 9.06 -15.57 13.46
CA PHE A 224 7.86 -14.76 13.21
C PHE A 224 7.59 -14.56 11.71
N VAL A 225 6.35 -14.20 11.41
CA VAL A 225 5.88 -13.88 10.06
C VAL A 225 5.32 -12.46 10.02
N TRP A 226 5.59 -11.73 8.94
CA TRP A 226 4.96 -10.45 8.65
C TRP A 226 3.76 -10.64 7.71
N ARG A 227 2.59 -10.11 8.09
CA ARG A 227 1.41 -10.11 7.21
C ARG A 227 0.49 -8.94 7.54
N GLY A 228 0.18 -8.14 6.53
CA GLY A 228 -0.86 -7.10 6.62
C GLY A 228 -0.67 -6.05 7.72
N GLY A 229 0.56 -5.56 7.93
CA GLY A 229 0.84 -4.55 8.98
C GLY A 229 1.27 -5.13 10.32
N TYR A 230 1.24 -6.45 10.48
CA TYR A 230 1.45 -7.13 11.76
C TYR A 230 2.55 -8.19 11.70
N ARG A 231 3.26 -8.33 12.82
CA ARG A 231 4.17 -9.42 13.14
C ARG A 231 3.44 -10.48 13.95
N TYR A 232 3.42 -11.70 13.45
CA TYR A 232 2.86 -12.85 14.15
C TYR A 232 3.97 -13.68 14.75
N ARG A 233 3.88 -13.96 16.05
CA ARG A 233 4.87 -14.76 16.76
C ARG A 233 4.19 -15.82 17.60
N LEU A 234 4.72 -17.02 17.53
CA LEU A 234 4.23 -18.16 18.29
C LEU A 234 5.27 -18.56 19.33
N HIS A 235 4.84 -18.62 20.58
CA HIS A 235 5.64 -19.02 21.73
C HIS A 235 5.05 -20.29 22.32
N CYS A 236 5.82 -21.37 22.31
CA CYS A 236 5.50 -22.51 23.16
C CYS A 236 5.94 -22.25 24.59
N ARG A 237 5.12 -22.72 25.54
CA ARG A 237 5.48 -22.71 26.96
C ARG A 237 5.65 -24.15 27.43
N GLY A 238 6.81 -24.43 28.01
CA GLY A 238 7.19 -25.75 28.52
C GLY A 238 8.15 -26.47 27.57
N ALA A 239 9.18 -27.09 28.14
CA ALA A 239 10.09 -28.00 27.44
C ALA A 239 9.55 -29.44 27.36
N ALA A 240 8.53 -29.75 28.17
CA ALA A 240 7.92 -31.07 28.21
C ALA A 240 7.04 -31.33 26.98
N VAL A 241 7.17 -32.55 26.46
CA VAL A 241 6.32 -33.13 25.42
C VAL A 241 5.35 -34.09 26.11
N PRO A 242 4.03 -34.02 25.86
CA PRO A 242 3.33 -33.10 24.96
C PRO A 242 3.28 -31.66 25.47
N ARG A 243 3.34 -30.70 24.55
CA ARG A 243 3.31 -29.27 24.88
C ARG A 243 1.90 -28.84 25.25
N ALA A 244 1.70 -28.48 26.52
CA ALA A 244 0.38 -28.16 27.08
C ALA A 244 -0.06 -26.70 26.87
N ALA A 245 0.86 -25.79 26.54
CA ALA A 245 0.57 -24.37 26.47
C ALA A 245 1.29 -23.66 25.32
N PHE A 246 0.61 -22.66 24.75
CA PHE A 246 1.17 -21.76 23.76
C PHE A 246 0.70 -20.33 24.01
N THR A 247 1.40 -19.37 23.42
CA THR A 247 0.97 -17.99 23.29
C THR A 247 1.23 -17.58 21.85
N LEU A 248 0.20 -17.13 21.16
CA LEU A 248 0.29 -16.56 19.83
C LEU A 248 0.03 -15.05 19.95
N GLU A 249 0.89 -14.26 19.31
CA GLU A 249 0.84 -12.81 19.37
C GLU A 249 0.81 -12.21 17.96
N ALA A 250 0.06 -11.14 17.80
CA ALA A 250 0.05 -10.29 16.61
C ALA A 250 0.31 -8.84 17.05
N VAL A 251 1.48 -8.31 16.71
CA VAL A 251 1.93 -6.97 17.11
C VAL A 251 2.14 -6.12 15.86
N PRO A 252 1.62 -4.88 15.79
CA PRO A 252 1.86 -4.02 14.64
C PRO A 252 3.34 -3.67 14.52
N TYR A 253 3.88 -3.76 13.30
CA TYR A 253 5.31 -3.57 13.06
C TYR A 253 5.72 -2.10 12.95
N CYS A 254 4.86 -1.31 12.32
CA CYS A 254 4.99 0.13 12.16
C CYS A 254 3.96 0.80 13.06
N ARG A 255 4.40 1.21 14.25
CA ARG A 255 3.55 2.01 15.16
C ARG A 255 3.78 3.49 14.88
N PRO A 256 2.74 4.33 14.98
CA PRO A 256 1.31 4.01 15.22
C PRO A 256 0.53 3.69 13.94
N THR A 257 1.20 3.59 12.80
CA THR A 257 0.60 3.77 11.49
C THR A 257 0.05 2.50 10.84
N CYS A 258 0.37 1.33 11.38
CA CYS A 258 -0.14 0.03 10.93
C CYS A 258 -1.10 -0.62 11.92
N GLY A 259 -1.20 -0.05 13.12
CA GLY A 259 -2.11 -0.51 14.15
C GLY A 259 -1.76 0.10 15.50
N THR A 260 -2.79 0.27 16.31
CA THR A 260 -2.68 0.77 17.69
C THR A 260 -2.96 -0.33 18.72
N ILE A 261 -3.40 -1.49 18.26
CA ILE A 261 -3.80 -2.61 19.09
C ILE A 261 -2.94 -3.83 18.74
N ALA A 262 -2.36 -4.46 19.77
CA ALA A 262 -1.77 -5.78 19.71
C ALA A 262 -2.80 -6.82 20.15
N TYR A 263 -2.76 -8.00 19.52
CA TYR A 263 -3.62 -9.13 19.85
C TYR A 263 -2.80 -10.30 20.36
N CYS A 264 -3.32 -11.04 21.33
CA CYS A 264 -2.76 -12.34 21.69
C CYS A 264 -3.84 -13.36 21.98
N VAL A 265 -3.47 -14.62 21.95
CA VAL A 265 -4.32 -15.76 22.31
C VAL A 265 -3.44 -16.85 22.90
N ASP A 266 -3.97 -17.55 23.90
CA ASP A 266 -3.29 -18.62 24.60
C ASP A 266 -4.03 -19.96 24.44
N GLN A 267 -3.60 -20.98 25.17
CA GLN A 267 -4.21 -22.30 25.16
C GLN A 267 -5.69 -22.35 25.59
N ARG A 268 -6.22 -21.27 26.17
CA ARG A 268 -7.65 -21.15 26.51
C ARG A 268 -8.50 -20.71 25.31
N GLY A 269 -7.85 -20.29 24.21
CA GLY A 269 -8.52 -19.83 23.00
C GLY A 269 -9.20 -18.47 23.14
N GLU A 270 -8.91 -17.72 24.21
CA GLU A 270 -9.44 -16.39 24.42
C GLU A 270 -8.52 -15.35 23.78
N ILE A 271 -9.02 -14.64 22.76
CA ILE A 271 -8.26 -13.56 22.13
C ILE A 271 -8.36 -12.31 23.02
N ARG A 272 -7.21 -11.75 23.38
CA ARG A 272 -7.06 -10.53 24.15
C ARG A 272 -6.50 -9.42 23.27
N ALA A 273 -6.92 -8.19 23.55
CA ALA A 273 -6.45 -6.99 22.91
C ALA A 273 -5.77 -6.07 23.93
N LEU A 274 -4.64 -5.49 23.55
CA LEU A 274 -3.89 -4.54 24.36
C LEU A 274 -3.50 -3.33 23.48
N PRO A 275 -3.82 -2.09 23.89
CA PRO A 275 -3.26 -0.90 23.26
C PRO A 275 -1.75 -0.96 23.30
N VAL A 276 -1.09 -0.73 22.17
CA VAL A 276 0.35 -0.96 22.02
C VAL A 276 1.17 -0.04 22.94
N ASP A 277 0.65 1.17 23.18
CA ASP A 277 1.21 2.23 24.01
C ASP A 277 1.28 1.81 25.50
N SER A 278 0.50 0.80 25.89
CA SER A 278 0.43 0.29 27.25
C SER A 278 1.35 -0.90 27.53
N SER A 279 2.19 -1.30 26.56
CA SER A 279 3.11 -2.44 26.70
C SER A 279 4.50 -2.00 27.18
N PRO A 280 4.92 -2.31 28.43
CA PRO A 280 6.20 -1.88 28.99
C PRO A 280 7.44 -2.53 28.35
N ARG A 281 7.25 -3.57 27.53
CA ARG A 281 8.26 -4.14 26.64
C ARG A 281 7.54 -4.39 25.32
N GLY A 282 8.00 -3.81 24.23
CA GLY A 282 7.28 -3.73 22.96
C GLY A 282 6.87 -5.05 22.32
N ASP A 283 7.19 -6.21 22.90
CA ASP A 283 7.19 -7.50 22.21
C ASP A 283 6.49 -8.67 22.92
N SER A 284 5.90 -8.53 24.13
CA SER A 284 5.33 -9.71 24.84
C SER A 284 4.33 -9.48 25.99
N ALA A 285 3.80 -8.27 26.19
CA ALA A 285 2.99 -8.00 27.40
C ALA A 285 1.50 -8.42 27.32
N CYS A 286 1.03 -8.87 26.16
CA CYS A 286 -0.41 -9.03 25.92
C CYS A 286 -1.04 -10.16 26.75
N GLY A 287 -0.26 -11.16 27.17
CA GLY A 287 -0.77 -12.30 27.94
C GLY A 287 -1.41 -11.94 29.29
N ALA A 288 -0.73 -11.12 30.11
CA ALA A 288 -1.23 -10.76 31.45
C ALA A 288 -2.05 -9.47 31.47
N ALA A 289 -1.71 -8.49 30.61
CA ALA A 289 -2.32 -7.16 30.62
C ALA A 289 -3.48 -7.00 29.62
N GLY A 290 -3.64 -7.90 28.65
CA GLY A 290 -4.64 -7.78 27.60
C GLY A 290 -6.08 -7.93 28.12
N ARG A 291 -6.99 -7.11 27.58
CA ARG A 291 -8.43 -7.22 27.86
C ARG A 291 -9.05 -8.27 26.94
N PRO A 292 -9.87 -9.19 27.45
CA PRO A 292 -10.52 -10.20 26.62
C PRO A 292 -11.48 -9.52 25.63
N LEU A 293 -11.36 -9.88 24.34
CA LEU A 293 -12.31 -9.43 23.33
C LEU A 293 -13.63 -10.15 23.58
N ALA A 294 -14.69 -9.37 23.82
CA ALA A 294 -16.02 -9.92 23.99
C ALA A 294 -16.36 -10.80 22.77
N ARG A 295 -16.65 -12.09 23.02
CA ARG A 295 -17.04 -13.01 21.94
C ARG A 295 -18.14 -12.36 21.10
N PRO A 296 -18.03 -12.35 19.76
CA PRO A 296 -19.05 -11.79 18.88
C PRO A 296 -20.37 -12.54 19.13
N GLY A 297 -21.26 -11.92 19.90
CA GLY A 297 -22.50 -12.54 20.40
C GLY A 297 -22.82 -12.21 21.85
N ALA A 298 -21.82 -12.00 22.71
CA ALA A 298 -22.02 -11.64 24.11
C ALA A 298 -22.74 -10.28 24.25
N ALA A 299 -22.37 -9.31 23.41
CA ALA A 299 -23.00 -7.98 23.37
C ALA A 299 -24.48 -8.03 22.92
N LYS A 300 -24.79 -8.84 21.89
CA LYS A 300 -26.16 -9.02 21.39
C LYS A 300 -27.05 -9.70 22.45
N ARG A 301 -26.50 -10.65 23.20
CA ARG A 301 -27.20 -11.32 24.32
C ARG A 301 -27.45 -10.38 25.51
N ARG A 302 -26.49 -9.49 25.83
CA ARG A 302 -26.67 -8.44 26.85
C ARG A 302 -27.77 -7.45 26.47
N ARG A 303 -27.80 -6.99 25.21
CA ARG A 303 -28.88 -6.11 24.71
C ARG A 303 -30.26 -6.78 24.76
N ARG A 304 -30.36 -8.05 24.35
CA ARG A 304 -31.63 -8.82 24.45
C ARG A 304 -32.10 -9.01 25.88
N ARG A 305 -31.19 -9.30 26.82
CA ARG A 305 -31.54 -9.41 28.25
C ARG A 305 -31.95 -8.07 28.86
N ALA A 306 -31.33 -6.97 28.43
CA ALA A 306 -31.73 -5.63 28.87
C ALA A 306 -33.13 -5.26 28.37
N SER A 307 -33.46 -5.53 27.10
CA SER A 307 -34.80 -5.28 26.55
C SER A 307 -35.89 -6.20 27.09
N ALA A 308 -35.56 -7.41 27.53
CA ALA A 308 -36.52 -8.32 28.14
C ALA A 308 -36.90 -7.92 29.59
N ARG A 309 -36.08 -7.09 30.26
CA ARG A 309 -36.31 -6.63 31.64
C ARG A 309 -37.16 -5.35 31.73
N THR A 310 -37.43 -4.70 30.59
CA THR A 310 -38.18 -3.43 30.51
C THR A 310 -39.56 -3.57 29.87
N ARG A 311 -40.08 -4.78 29.69
CA ARG A 311 -41.48 -5.00 29.32
C ARG A 311 -42.28 -5.35 30.58
N PRO A 312 -43.16 -4.45 31.07
CA PRO A 312 -44.12 -4.76 32.12
C PRO A 312 -45.18 -5.74 31.64
#